data_AF-A0A966SQU3-F1
#
_entry.id   AF-A0A966SQU3-F1
#
_cell.length_a   1.000
_cell.length_b   1.000
_cell.length_c   1.000
_cell.angle_alpha   90.00
_cell.angle_beta   90.00
_cell.angle_gamma   90.00
#
_symmetry.space_group_name_H-M   'P 1'
#
loop_
_entity.id
_entity.type
_entity.pdbx_description
1 polymer ?
#
loop_
_entity_poly.entity_id
_entity_poly.type
_entity_poly.pdbx_seq_one_letter_code
_entity_poly.pdbx_strand_id
1 'polypeptide(L)'
;MPGAQRLATRGARGGGSTGSAGGGGDASPIQLIVFDLDGTLIDTLEDIRSALNFALTHFELPLLSRESVMLNVGDGVDDLLRFALGDSGVPLEA
;
A
#
# COMPACT_ATOMS: atom_id res chain seq x y z
N MET A 1 12.32 1.65 43.96
CA MET A 1 12.41 2.81 44.86
C MET A 1 11.45 3.89 44.37
N PRO A 2 10.38 4.23 45.11
CA PRO A 2 9.51 5.37 44.82
C PRO A 2 10.08 6.65 45.44
N GLY A 3 9.97 7.77 44.72
CA GLY A 3 10.36 9.10 45.22
C GLY A 3 9.27 10.10 44.89
N ALA A 4 8.39 10.35 45.86
CA ALA A 4 7.38 11.40 45.80
C ALA A 4 8.03 12.77 46.09
N GLN A 5 7.68 13.79 45.32
CA GLN A 5 7.85 15.20 45.74
C GLN A 5 6.59 15.99 45.40
N ARG A 6 6.18 16.83 46.36
CA ARG A 6 4.87 17.50 46.46
C ARG A 6 5.08 19.02 46.36
N LEU A 7 4.07 19.67 45.77
CA LEU A 7 3.50 20.98 46.15
C LEU A 7 4.22 22.29 45.76
N ALA A 8 3.57 23.06 44.90
CA ALA A 8 3.52 24.51 45.01
C ALA A 8 2.12 25.03 44.63
N THR A 9 1.65 26.00 45.41
CA THR A 9 0.27 26.51 45.48
C THR A 9 0.07 27.82 44.73
N ARG A 10 -1.13 27.95 44.14
CA ARG A 10 -1.99 29.15 43.91
C ARG A 10 -1.47 30.34 43.09
N GLY A 11 -2.29 30.73 42.11
CA GLY A 11 -2.42 32.08 41.57
C GLY A 11 -3.74 32.20 40.79
N ALA A 12 -4.52 33.27 41.02
CA ALA A 12 -5.92 33.38 40.66
C ALA A 12 -6.19 34.33 39.46
N ARG A 13 -7.36 34.12 38.84
CA ARG A 13 -8.20 35.05 38.03
C ARG A 13 -7.85 35.31 36.55
N GLY A 14 -8.95 35.41 35.79
CA GLY A 14 -9.05 35.85 34.39
C GLY A 14 -9.88 34.82 33.64
N GLY A 15 -11.20 34.98 33.49
CA GLY A 15 -11.82 35.95 32.59
C GLY A 15 -12.55 35.15 31.52
N GLY A 16 -13.87 35.29 31.44
CA GLY A 16 -14.68 34.50 30.52
C GLY A 16 -14.33 34.76 29.06
N SER A 17 -14.30 33.69 28.27
CA SER A 17 -14.82 33.70 26.92
C SER A 17 -15.48 32.36 26.69
N THR A 18 -16.77 32.40 26.39
CA THR A 18 -17.54 31.30 25.85
C THR A 18 -16.91 30.92 24.51
N GLY A 19 -16.02 29.93 24.53
CA GLY A 19 -15.53 29.28 23.33
C GLY A 19 -16.62 28.37 22.78
N SER A 20 -17.15 28.77 21.64
CA SER A 20 -18.11 28.08 20.78
C SER A 20 -18.15 26.55 20.95
N ALA A 21 -19.34 26.02 21.23
CA ALA A 21 -19.68 24.66 20.83
C ALA A 21 -19.71 24.62 19.28
N GLY A 22 -18.55 24.40 18.67
CA GLY A 22 -18.39 24.31 17.22
C GLY A 22 -17.07 23.62 16.92
N GLY A 23 -17.00 22.54 16.15
CA GLY A 23 -18.04 21.80 15.45
C GLY A 23 -17.85 20.32 15.69
N GLY A 24 -18.97 19.60 15.83
CA GLY A 24 -18.98 18.23 15.34
C GLY A 24 -18.56 18.33 13.88
N GLY A 25 -17.36 17.85 13.57
CA GLY A 25 -16.87 17.79 12.20
C GLY A 25 -17.96 17.11 11.39
N ASP A 26 -18.59 17.90 10.55
CA ASP A 26 -19.33 17.44 9.39
C ASP A 26 -18.34 16.59 8.60
N ALA A 27 -18.34 15.29 8.88
CA ALA A 27 -17.66 14.31 8.07
C ALA A 27 -18.30 14.43 6.69
N SER A 28 -17.66 15.26 5.85
CA SER A 28 -18.09 15.47 4.48
C SER A 28 -18.24 14.08 3.88
N PRO A 29 -19.44 13.74 3.36
CA PRO A 29 -19.70 12.38 2.92
C PRO A 29 -18.66 12.00 1.87
N ILE A 30 -18.05 10.82 2.00
CA ILE A 30 -17.10 10.32 0.99
C ILE A 30 -17.83 10.32 -0.35
N GLN A 31 -17.37 11.15 -1.28
CA GLN A 31 -18.07 11.38 -2.55
C GLN A 31 -17.65 10.40 -3.65
N LEU A 32 -16.47 9.79 -3.52
CA LEU A 32 -15.92 8.87 -4.51
C LEU A 32 -15.01 7.84 -3.84
N ILE A 33 -15.18 6.58 -4.23
CA ILE A 33 -14.27 5.48 -3.92
C ILE A 33 -13.86 4.87 -5.25
N VAL A 34 -12.56 4.79 -5.50
CA VAL A 34 -12.00 4.13 -6.68
C VAL A 34 -11.41 2.82 -6.21
N PHE A 35 -11.83 1.73 -6.86
CA PHE A 35 -11.27 0.40 -6.64
C PHE A 35 -10.35 0.08 -7.80
N ASP A 36 -9.17 -0.40 -7.47
CA ASP A 36 -8.36 -1.13 -8.42
C ASP A 36 -9.03 -2.48 -8.74
N LEU A 37 -8.68 -3.09 -9.88
CA LEU A 37 -9.20 -4.40 -10.26
C LEU A 37 -8.33 -5.51 -9.67
N ASP A 38 -7.04 -5.46 -9.97
CA ASP A 38 -6.07 -6.50 -9.67
C ASP A 38 -5.68 -6.47 -8.18
N GLY A 39 -5.88 -7.58 -7.48
CA GLY A 39 -5.56 -7.70 -6.06
C GLY A 39 -6.50 -6.92 -5.12
N THR A 40 -7.48 -6.18 -5.65
CA THR A 40 -8.49 -5.45 -4.85
C THR A 40 -9.88 -6.07 -5.00
N LEU A 41 -10.39 -6.18 -6.23
CA LEU A 41 -11.70 -6.81 -6.48
C LEU A 41 -11.56 -8.29 -6.84
N ILE A 42 -10.44 -8.67 -7.46
CA ILE A 42 -10.17 -10.04 -7.93
C ILE A 42 -8.74 -10.43 -7.51
N ASP A 43 -8.57 -11.64 -6.95
CA ASP A 43 -7.23 -12.22 -6.74
C ASP A 43 -6.71 -12.78 -8.07
N THR A 44 -6.09 -11.92 -8.87
CA THR A 44 -5.50 -12.25 -10.19
C THR A 44 -4.05 -12.73 -10.10
N LEU A 45 -3.47 -12.76 -8.89
CA LEU A 45 -2.03 -13.04 -8.71
C LEU A 45 -1.64 -14.43 -9.24
N GLU A 46 -2.48 -15.44 -9.00
CA GLU A 46 -2.20 -16.80 -9.43
C GLU A 46 -2.33 -16.95 -10.96
N ASP A 47 -3.27 -16.24 -11.57
CA ASP A 47 -3.45 -16.21 -13.02
C ASP A 47 -2.25 -15.54 -13.71
N ILE A 48 -1.81 -14.39 -13.18
CA ILE A 48 -0.62 -13.66 -13.66
C ILE A 48 0.63 -14.54 -13.53
N ARG A 49 0.83 -15.17 -12.37
CA ARG A 49 1.96 -16.08 -12.14
C ARG A 49 1.95 -17.25 -13.12
N SER A 50 0.78 -17.82 -13.39
CA SER A 50 0.63 -18.96 -14.30
C SER A 50 0.94 -18.56 -15.75
N ALA A 51 0.42 -17.42 -16.21
CA ALA A 51 0.72 -16.89 -17.54
C ALA A 51 2.21 -16.57 -17.71
N LEU A 52 2.82 -15.93 -16.72
CA LEU A 52 4.24 -15.58 -16.74
C LEU A 52 5.13 -16.82 -16.76
N ASN A 53 4.84 -17.82 -15.91
CA ASN A 53 5.59 -19.07 -15.88
C ASN A 53 5.41 -19.90 -17.15
N PHE A 54 4.24 -19.85 -17.77
CA PHE A 54 4.02 -20.45 -19.08
C PHE A 54 4.93 -19.83 -20.13
N ALA A 55 5.03 -18.49 -20.18
CA ALA A 55 5.95 -17.79 -21.07
C ALA A 55 7.43 -18.12 -20.76
N LEU A 56 7.85 -18.08 -19.49
CA LEU A 56 9.23 -18.38 -19.09
C LEU A 56 9.65 -19.82 -19.46
N THR A 57 8.73 -20.79 -19.36
CA THR A 57 8.97 -22.17 -19.78
C THR A 57 9.34 -22.26 -21.27
N HIS A 58 8.73 -21.42 -22.12
CA HIS A 58 9.02 -21.40 -23.56
C HIS A 58 10.46 -20.96 -23.87
N PHE A 59 11.02 -20.09 -23.02
CA PHE A 59 12.39 -19.59 -23.14
C PHE A 59 13.39 -20.38 -22.27
N GLU A 60 12.97 -21.51 -21.69
CA GLU A 60 13.79 -22.35 -20.80
C GLU A 60 14.34 -21.58 -19.58
N LEU A 61 13.59 -20.57 -19.11
CA LEU A 61 13.97 -19.72 -17.99
C LEU A 61 13.44 -20.24 -16.64
N PRO A 62 14.09 -19.86 -15.53
CA PRO A 62 13.62 -20.21 -14.19
C PRO A 62 12.21 -19.71 -13.92
N LEU A 63 11.36 -20.57 -13.35
CA LEU A 63 10.01 -20.20 -12.95
C LEU A 63 10.02 -19.31 -11.71
N LEU A 64 9.06 -18.40 -11.65
CA LEU A 64 8.88 -17.46 -10.56
C LEU A 64 7.92 -18.00 -9.50
N SER A 65 8.27 -17.71 -8.24
CA SER A 65 7.40 -18.00 -7.08
C SER A 65 6.25 -16.99 -7.00
N ARG A 66 5.19 -17.36 -6.29
CA ARG A 66 4.06 -16.45 -6.03
C ARG A 66 4.49 -15.17 -5.33
N GLU A 67 5.41 -15.28 -4.37
CA GLU A 67 5.94 -14.15 -3.60
C GLU A 67 6.73 -13.19 -4.49
N SER A 68 7.56 -13.71 -5.40
CA SER A 68 8.30 -12.91 -6.37
C SER A 68 7.37 -12.15 -7.32
N VAL A 69 6.32 -12.80 -7.83
CA VAL A 69 5.34 -12.13 -8.70
C VAL A 69 4.55 -11.08 -7.92
N MET A 70 4.10 -11.39 -6.70
CA MET A 70 3.33 -10.47 -5.85
C MET A 70 4.05 -9.15 -5.58
N LEU A 71 5.37 -9.18 -5.39
CA LEU A 71 6.17 -7.98 -5.12
C LEU A 71 6.42 -7.11 -6.36
N ASN A 72 6.11 -7.61 -7.56
CA ASN A 72 6.42 -6.95 -8.83
C ASN A 72 5.16 -6.74 -9.72
N VAL A 73 3.97 -7.05 -9.21
CA VAL A 73 2.68 -6.75 -9.87
C VAL A 73 2.20 -5.38 -9.40
N GLY A 74 1.78 -4.53 -10.36
CA GLY A 74 1.18 -3.22 -10.10
C GLY A 74 1.79 -2.08 -10.93
N ASP A 75 3.05 -2.19 -11.32
CA ASP A 75 3.75 -1.13 -12.09
C ASP A 75 3.51 -1.23 -13.61
N GLY A 76 2.84 -2.30 -14.04
CA GLY A 76 2.50 -2.57 -15.45
C GLY A 76 3.17 -3.83 -15.99
N VAL A 77 2.73 -4.24 -17.18
CA VAL A 77 3.18 -5.50 -17.80
C VAL A 77 4.65 -5.42 -18.23
N ASP A 78 5.10 -4.28 -18.74
CA ASP A 78 6.48 -4.11 -19.19
C ASP A 78 7.49 -4.26 -18.05
N ASP A 79 7.19 -3.67 -16.89
CA ASP A 79 8.06 -3.76 -15.72
C ASP A 79 8.05 -5.16 -15.11
N LEU A 80 6.90 -5.84 -15.11
CA LEU A 80 6.82 -7.24 -14.72
C LEU A 80 7.64 -8.16 -15.65
N LEU A 81 7.61 -7.91 -16.97
CA LEU A 81 8.40 -8.66 -17.94
C LEU A 81 9.90 -8.39 -17.82
N ARG A 82 10.30 -7.12 -17.63
CA ARG A 82 11.71 -6.76 -17.34
C ARG A 82 12.22 -7.47 -16.10
N PHE A 83 11.43 -7.48 -15.03
CA PHE A 83 11.74 -8.23 -13.81
C PHE A 83 11.88 -9.73 -14.09
N ALA A 84 10.93 -10.32 -14.79
CA ALA A 84 10.89 -11.76 -15.04
C ALA A 84 12.04 -12.25 -15.93
N LEU A 85 12.43 -11.45 -16.92
CA LEU A 85 13.53 -11.76 -17.82
C LEU A 85 14.89 -11.44 -17.20
N GLY A 86 15.00 -10.44 -16.33
CA GLY A 86 16.28 -10.04 -15.73
C GLY A 86 17.39 -9.91 -16.78
N ASP A 87 18.54 -10.53 -16.51
CA ASP A 87 19.70 -10.57 -17.42
C ASP A 87 19.71 -11.79 -18.37
N SER A 88 18.56 -12.43 -18.60
CA SER A 88 18.46 -13.64 -19.46
C SER A 88 18.90 -13.44 -20.91
N GLY A 89 19.07 -12.19 -21.35
CA GLY A 89 19.46 -11.86 -22.72
C GLY A 89 18.33 -12.07 -23.73
N VAL A 90 17.11 -12.40 -23.29
CA VAL A 90 15.91 -12.43 -24.12
C VAL A 90 15.51 -10.98 -24.44
N PRO A 91 15.49 -10.57 -25.72
CA PRO A 91 15.12 -9.21 -26.08
C PRO A 91 13.63 -8.96 -25.86
N LEU A 92 13.32 -7.83 -25.23
CA LEU A 92 11.96 -7.28 -25.17
C LEU A 92 11.69 -6.53 -26.47
N GLU A 93 11.24 -7.25 -27.50
CA GLU A 93 10.74 -6.61 -28.72
C GLU A 93 9.33 -6.07 -28.44
N ALA A 94 9.14 -4.78 -28.71
CA ALA A 94 7.87 -4.06 -28.54
C ALA A 94 6.97 -4.14 -29.78
#